data_AF-A0A926XA56-F1
#
_entry.id   AF-A0A926XA56-F1
#
_cell.length_a   1.000
_cell.length_b   1.000
_cell.length_c   1.000
_cell.angle_alpha   90.00
_cell.angle_beta   90.00
_cell.angle_gamma   90.00
#
_symmetry.space_group_name_H-M   'P 1'
#
loop_
_entity.id
_entity.type
_entity.pdbx_description
1 polymer ?
#
loop_
_entity_poly.entity_id
_entity_poly.type
_entity_poly.pdbx_seq_one_letter_code
_entity_poly.pdbx_strand_id
1 'polypeptide(L)'
;MQTQFVASQSVQIAVPEQPVPIQHYLRQPQRLVEALVDPTRIEQLSDELFRLKMRPLSFMTLSIQPIVDLRVWAESDGTVHLTSTNCELRGVEYINQRFALNLIGKLSPCELNGTTHLKGKADLEVKVELPPPFLFTPKPFLEATGNALLKSVLLTIKQRLMHQLLLDYRRWANATNSQSSAISNQPSESFEF
;
A
#
# COMPACT_ATOMS: atom_id res chain seq x y z
N MET A 1 -7.09 28.88 8.29
CA MET A 1 -8.12 27.94 8.78
C MET A 1 -7.59 26.54 8.57
N GLN A 2 -7.57 25.72 9.63
CA GLN A 2 -7.24 24.31 9.50
C GLN A 2 -8.45 23.56 8.94
N THR A 3 -8.22 22.77 7.90
CA THR A 3 -9.24 21.94 7.24
C THR A 3 -8.83 20.48 7.37
N GLN A 4 -9.81 19.59 7.52
CA GLN A 4 -9.59 18.15 7.64
C GLN A 4 -10.24 17.45 6.44
N PHE A 5 -9.50 16.53 5.85
CA PHE A 5 -9.98 15.62 4.81
C PHE A 5 -9.88 14.20 5.34
N VAL A 6 -10.89 13.38 5.04
CA VAL A 6 -10.95 11.98 5.44
C VAL A 6 -11.47 11.11 4.29
N ALA A 7 -10.91 9.91 4.18
CA ALA A 7 -11.43 8.85 3.34
C ALA A 7 -11.14 7.48 3.96
N SER A 8 -12.02 6.53 3.70
CA SER A 8 -11.84 5.13 4.08
C SER A 8 -12.18 4.24 2.90
N GLN A 9 -11.43 3.16 2.73
CA GLN A 9 -11.67 2.18 1.68
C GLN A 9 -11.45 0.77 2.20
N SER A 10 -12.47 -0.08 2.04
CA SER A 10 -12.37 -1.51 2.26
C SER A 10 -12.19 -2.27 0.95
N VAL A 11 -11.54 -3.42 1.03
CA VAL A 11 -11.36 -4.35 -0.08
C VAL A 11 -11.61 -5.77 0.41
N GLN A 12 -12.23 -6.58 -0.45
CA GLN A 12 -12.32 -8.02 -0.31
C GLN A 12 -11.95 -8.63 -1.65
N ILE A 13 -10.98 -9.55 -1.67
CA ILE A 13 -10.40 -10.12 -2.88
C ILE A 13 -10.42 -11.64 -2.73
N ALA A 14 -11.02 -12.36 -3.67
CA ALA A 14 -10.88 -13.81 -3.73
C ALA A 14 -9.45 -14.15 -4.15
N VAL A 15 -8.79 -15.02 -3.40
CA VAL A 15 -7.41 -15.44 -3.68
C VAL A 15 -7.46 -16.73 -4.49
N PRO A 16 -6.87 -16.75 -5.70
CA PRO A 16 -6.75 -17.98 -6.46
C PRO A 16 -5.88 -18.98 -5.70
N GLU A 17 -6.28 -20.25 -5.68
CA GLU A 17 -5.45 -21.33 -5.15
C GLU A 17 -4.12 -21.38 -5.89
N GLN A 18 -3.03 -21.53 -5.15
CA GLN A 18 -1.67 -21.64 -5.66
C GLN A 18 -0.91 -22.70 -4.85
N PRO A 19 0.20 -23.24 -5.38
CA PRO A 19 0.99 -24.25 -4.68
C PRO A 19 1.51 -23.81 -3.31
N VAL A 20 1.75 -22.51 -3.12
CA VAL A 20 2.20 -21.92 -1.87
C VAL A 20 1.11 -20.98 -1.34
N PRO A 21 0.64 -21.14 -0.09
CA PRO A 21 -0.42 -20.29 0.46
C PRO A 21 -0.04 -18.80 0.54
N ILE A 22 -1.02 -17.93 0.34
CA ILE A 22 -0.80 -16.46 0.29
C ILE A 22 -0.28 -15.87 1.59
N GLN A 23 -0.49 -16.55 2.73
CA GLN A 23 0.06 -16.15 4.02
C GLN A 23 1.59 -16.04 3.96
N HIS A 24 2.26 -16.96 3.27
CA HIS A 24 3.73 -16.93 3.13
C HIS A 24 4.21 -15.79 2.24
N TYR A 25 3.42 -15.41 1.24
CA TYR A 25 3.65 -14.23 0.42
C TYR A 25 3.53 -12.94 1.25
N LEU A 26 2.47 -12.82 2.05
CA LEU A 26 2.19 -11.62 2.85
C LEU A 26 3.18 -11.40 3.99
N ARG A 27 3.83 -12.45 4.48
CA ARG A 27 4.96 -12.37 5.44
C ARG A 27 6.22 -11.73 4.84
N GLN A 28 6.21 -11.30 3.58
CA GLN A 28 7.27 -10.51 2.95
C GLN A 28 6.77 -9.09 2.62
N PRO A 29 6.73 -8.16 3.60
CA PRO A 29 6.21 -6.80 3.42
C PRO A 29 6.84 -6.04 2.25
N GLN A 30 8.16 -6.18 2.07
CA GLN A 30 8.88 -5.55 0.96
C GLN A 30 8.30 -5.95 -0.40
N ARG A 31 8.08 -7.25 -0.62
CA ARG A 31 7.52 -7.77 -1.88
C ARG A 31 6.13 -7.23 -2.13
N LEU A 32 5.30 -7.12 -1.09
CA LEU A 32 3.98 -6.52 -1.20
C LEU A 32 4.07 -5.06 -1.67
N VAL A 33 4.98 -4.26 -1.10
CA VAL A 33 5.16 -2.85 -1.49
C VAL A 33 5.64 -2.75 -2.95
N GLU A 34 6.62 -3.57 -3.33
CA GLU A 34 7.17 -3.63 -4.70
C GLU A 34 6.14 -4.11 -5.74
N ALA A 35 5.23 -5.02 -5.36
CA ALA A 35 4.14 -5.44 -6.24
C ALA A 35 3.13 -4.31 -6.50
N LEU A 36 2.95 -3.41 -5.53
CA LEU A 36 1.92 -2.36 -5.58
C LEU A 36 2.45 -1.03 -6.11
N VAL A 37 3.76 -0.79 -6.06
CA VAL A 37 4.34 0.49 -6.41
C VAL A 37 5.43 0.28 -7.46
N ASP A 38 5.47 1.20 -8.43
CA ASP A 38 6.54 1.23 -9.43
C ASP A 38 7.91 1.33 -8.73
N PRO A 39 8.85 0.40 -8.99
CA PRO A 39 10.15 0.36 -8.33
C PRO A 39 10.95 1.67 -8.43
N THR A 40 10.76 2.44 -9.51
CA THR A 40 11.43 3.74 -9.69
C THR A 40 11.00 4.81 -8.69
N ARG A 41 9.96 4.52 -7.89
CA ARG A 41 9.35 5.43 -6.93
C ARG A 41 9.39 4.89 -5.50
N ILE A 42 10.08 3.78 -5.27
CA ILE A 42 10.27 3.19 -3.95
C ILE A 42 11.74 3.38 -3.58
N GLU A 43 11.96 3.85 -2.36
CA GLU A 43 13.25 3.81 -1.70
C GLU A 43 13.05 3.07 -0.38
N GLN A 44 13.76 1.96 -0.18
CA GLN A 44 13.70 1.22 1.07
C GLN A 44 14.64 1.88 2.09
N LEU A 45 14.09 2.37 3.19
CA LEU A 45 14.84 3.01 4.27
C LEU A 45 15.25 2.00 5.35
N SER A 46 14.43 0.97 5.59
CA SER A 46 14.72 -0.19 6.42
C SER A 46 13.82 -1.37 6.05
N ASP A 47 13.92 -2.49 6.76
CA ASP A 47 13.11 -3.70 6.52
C ASP A 47 11.60 -3.43 6.50
N GLU A 48 11.13 -2.52 7.36
CA GLU A 48 9.71 -2.16 7.47
C GLU A 48 9.40 -0.75 6.97
N LEU A 49 10.39 0.08 6.59
CA LEU A 49 10.17 1.49 6.27
C LEU A 49 10.51 1.79 4.81
N PHE A 50 9.54 2.35 4.09
CA PHE A 50 9.64 2.63 2.66
C PHE A 50 9.25 4.08 2.37
N ARG A 51 10.11 4.79 1.64
CA ARG A 51 9.82 6.11 1.08
C ARG A 51 9.24 5.97 -0.30
N LEU A 52 8.03 6.50 -0.49
CA LEU A 52 7.27 6.42 -1.73
C LEU A 52 7.11 7.79 -2.37
N LYS A 53 7.60 7.94 -3.60
CA LYS A 53 7.33 9.13 -4.43
C LYS A 53 6.03 8.95 -5.21
N MET A 54 4.98 9.66 -4.81
CA MET A 54 3.67 9.51 -5.45
C MET A 54 3.61 10.23 -6.81
N ARG A 55 2.61 9.88 -7.63
CA ARG A 55 2.31 10.67 -8.83
C ARG A 55 1.82 12.06 -8.40
N PRO A 56 2.10 13.12 -9.17
CA PRO A 56 1.48 14.41 -8.94
C PRO A 56 -0.04 14.28 -8.90
N LEU A 57 -0.65 14.99 -7.96
CA LEU A 57 -2.08 15.06 -7.74
C LEU A 57 -2.53 16.51 -7.95
N SER A 58 -3.69 16.69 -8.58
CA SER A 58 -4.31 18.00 -8.72
C SER A 58 -5.35 18.18 -7.62
N PHE A 59 -5.19 19.24 -6.82
CA PHE A 59 -6.19 19.68 -5.84
C PHE A 59 -6.61 21.11 -6.19
N MET A 60 -7.78 21.25 -6.82
CA MET A 60 -8.26 22.52 -7.36
C MET A 60 -7.20 23.13 -8.31
N THR A 61 -6.62 24.28 -7.97
CA THR A 61 -5.57 24.95 -8.75
C THR A 61 -4.15 24.53 -8.35
N LEU A 62 -4.00 23.71 -7.31
CA LEU A 62 -2.70 23.25 -6.82
C LEU A 62 -2.30 21.94 -7.50
N SER A 63 -1.02 21.85 -7.85
CA SER A 63 -0.37 20.59 -8.23
C SER A 63 0.59 20.20 -7.12
N ILE A 64 0.32 19.06 -6.47
CA ILE A 64 1.11 18.57 -5.34
C ILE A 64 1.67 17.19 -5.66
N GLN A 65 2.91 16.93 -5.25
CA GLN A 65 3.51 15.61 -5.32
C GLN A 65 3.90 15.14 -3.91
N PRO A 66 3.13 14.20 -3.34
CA PRO A 66 3.47 13.61 -2.06
C PRO A 66 4.71 12.71 -2.13
N ILE A 67 5.56 12.79 -1.09
CA ILE A 67 6.60 11.83 -0.77
C ILE A 67 6.28 11.30 0.62
N VAL A 68 5.92 10.02 0.72
CA VAL A 68 5.36 9.43 1.94
C VAL A 68 6.30 8.36 2.47
N ASP A 69 6.64 8.43 3.76
CA ASP A 69 7.34 7.36 4.44
C ASP A 69 6.30 6.44 5.09
N LEU A 70 6.21 5.21 4.58
CA LEU A 70 5.29 4.18 5.03
C LEU A 70 6.04 3.11 5.80
N ARG A 71 5.57 2.82 7.01
CA ARG A 71 5.93 1.61 7.72
C ARG A 71 4.98 0.48 7.33
N VAL A 72 5.49 -0.67 6.93
CA VAL A 72 4.74 -1.87 6.55
C VAL A 72 5.35 -3.09 7.22
N TRP A 73 4.55 -3.84 7.96
CA TRP A 73 5.00 -5.04 8.68
C TRP A 73 3.93 -6.12 8.63
N ALA A 74 4.36 -7.37 8.81
CA ALA A 74 3.48 -8.53 8.77
C ALA A 74 3.55 -9.31 10.07
N GLU A 75 2.39 -9.80 10.51
CA GLU A 75 2.25 -10.74 11.60
C GLU A 75 2.46 -12.18 11.10
N SER A 76 2.67 -13.11 12.03
CA SER A 76 2.86 -14.52 11.72
C SER A 76 1.63 -15.15 11.07
N ASP A 77 0.42 -14.62 11.21
CA ASP A 77 -0.78 -15.14 10.54
C ASP A 77 -0.90 -14.68 9.05
N GLY A 78 0.02 -13.82 8.59
CA GLY A 78 -0.02 -13.19 7.27
C GLY A 78 -0.85 -11.90 7.24
N THR A 79 -1.30 -11.39 8.38
CA THR A 79 -1.88 -10.05 8.49
C THR A 79 -0.79 -9.00 8.27
N VAL A 80 -1.02 -8.11 7.30
CA VAL A 80 -0.15 -6.97 7.02
C VAL A 80 -0.77 -5.70 7.56
N HIS A 81 0.05 -4.90 8.22
CA HIS A 81 -0.30 -3.55 8.67
C HIS A 81 0.51 -2.53 7.90
N LEU A 82 -0.07 -1.35 7.71
CA LEU A 82 0.62 -0.21 7.14
C LEU A 82 0.27 1.06 7.91
N THR A 83 1.26 1.93 8.10
CA THR A 83 1.02 3.29 8.60
C THR A 83 1.97 4.30 8.00
N SER A 84 1.51 5.53 7.79
CA SER A 84 2.40 6.65 7.45
C SER A 84 3.14 7.15 8.67
N THR A 85 4.44 7.36 8.53
CA THR A 85 5.31 7.92 9.57
C THR A 85 5.71 9.36 9.26
N ASN A 86 5.79 9.71 7.97
CA ASN A 86 6.08 11.05 7.51
C ASN A 86 5.46 11.29 6.11
N CYS A 87 5.23 12.55 5.76
CA CYS A 87 4.79 12.93 4.42
C CYS A 87 5.21 14.37 4.10
N GLU A 88 5.86 14.55 2.96
CA GLU A 88 6.24 15.85 2.41
C GLU A 88 5.48 16.11 1.11
N LEU A 89 5.04 17.36 0.87
CA LEU A 89 4.42 17.77 -0.38
C LEU A 89 5.38 18.62 -1.21
N ARG A 90 5.74 18.16 -2.39
CA ARG A 90 6.42 19.01 -3.38
C ARG A 90 5.40 19.79 -4.21
N GLY A 91 5.77 21.00 -4.63
CA GLY A 91 4.94 21.86 -5.49
C GLY A 91 4.19 22.97 -4.75
N VAL A 92 4.10 22.92 -3.42
CA VAL A 92 3.51 24.00 -2.61
C VAL A 92 4.25 24.15 -1.27
N GLU A 93 5.32 24.95 -1.25
CA GLU A 93 6.17 25.13 -0.06
C GLU A 93 5.42 25.65 1.17
N TYR A 94 4.40 26.50 0.95
CA TYR A 94 3.55 27.06 2.01
C TYR A 94 2.89 25.98 2.88
N ILE A 95 2.55 24.84 2.29
CA ILE A 95 1.73 23.81 2.94
C ILE A 95 2.56 22.86 3.80
N ASN A 96 3.85 22.67 3.52
CA ASN A 96 4.63 21.60 4.15
C ASN A 96 4.72 21.70 5.69
N GLN A 97 4.80 22.91 6.23
CA GLN A 97 4.83 23.12 7.69
C GLN A 97 3.44 23.11 8.34
N ARG A 98 2.39 23.03 7.53
CA ARG A 98 0.98 23.17 7.93
C ARG A 98 0.16 21.99 7.44
N PHE A 99 0.80 20.83 7.29
CA PHE A 99 0.23 19.62 6.73
C PHE A 99 0.59 18.43 7.60
N ALA A 100 -0.39 17.58 7.85
CA ALA A 100 -0.20 16.28 8.46
C ALA A 100 -1.03 15.24 7.69
N LEU A 101 -0.43 14.10 7.41
CA LEU A 101 -1.07 12.95 6.80
C LEU A 101 -1.00 11.78 7.78
N ASN A 102 -2.13 11.13 7.98
CA ASN A 102 -2.23 9.89 8.74
C ASN A 102 -2.93 8.84 7.89
N LEU A 103 -2.16 7.86 7.43
CA LEU A 103 -2.65 6.66 6.77
C LEU A 103 -2.48 5.49 7.74
N ILE A 104 -3.55 4.72 7.94
CA ILE A 104 -3.52 3.47 8.68
C ILE A 104 -4.26 2.43 7.85
N GLY A 105 -3.70 1.23 7.72
CA GLY A 105 -4.37 0.15 7.01
C GLY A 105 -3.98 -1.23 7.51
N LYS A 106 -4.86 -2.18 7.24
CA LYS A 106 -4.69 -3.60 7.54
C LYS A 106 -5.18 -4.42 6.36
N LEU A 107 -4.46 -5.50 6.04
CA LEU A 107 -4.82 -6.49 5.03
C LEU A 107 -4.56 -7.88 5.62
N SER A 108 -5.59 -8.70 5.74
CA SER A 108 -5.51 -10.02 6.37
C SER A 108 -6.13 -11.10 5.50
N PRO A 109 -5.54 -12.30 5.44
CA PRO A 109 -6.16 -13.47 4.86
C PRO A 109 -7.32 -13.96 5.74
N CYS A 110 -8.39 -14.43 5.14
CA CYS A 110 -9.52 -15.06 5.82
C CYS A 110 -10.15 -16.14 4.93
N GLU A 111 -10.65 -17.21 5.55
CA GLU A 111 -11.45 -18.21 4.86
C GLU A 111 -12.92 -17.77 4.77
N LEU A 112 -13.51 -17.84 3.58
CA LEU A 112 -14.93 -17.58 3.37
C LEU A 112 -15.49 -18.66 2.43
N ASN A 113 -16.47 -19.43 2.91
CA ASN A 113 -17.10 -20.51 2.15
C ASN A 113 -16.09 -21.52 1.56
N GLY A 114 -15.03 -21.85 2.32
CA GLY A 114 -13.97 -22.78 1.89
C GLY A 114 -13.01 -22.20 0.84
N THR A 115 -13.02 -20.89 0.62
CA THR A 115 -12.09 -20.20 -0.27
C THR A 115 -11.35 -19.09 0.45
N THR A 116 -10.03 -19.04 0.28
CA THR A 116 -9.19 -17.99 0.85
C THR A 116 -9.52 -16.64 0.21
N HIS A 117 -9.70 -15.63 1.04
CA HIS A 117 -9.92 -14.24 0.65
C HIS A 117 -8.93 -13.33 1.38
N LEU A 118 -8.60 -12.19 0.76
CA LEU A 118 -7.98 -11.07 1.46
C LEU A 118 -9.05 -10.05 1.82
N LYS A 119 -9.12 -9.69 3.10
CA LYS A 119 -9.91 -8.55 3.58
C LYS A 119 -8.97 -7.46 4.04
N GLY A 120 -9.24 -6.23 3.61
CA GLY A 120 -8.46 -5.10 4.05
C GLY A 120 -9.29 -3.84 4.20
N LYS A 121 -8.75 -2.91 5.00
CA LYS A 121 -9.29 -1.57 5.20
C LYS A 121 -8.13 -0.61 5.31
N ALA A 122 -8.28 0.58 4.73
CA ALA A 122 -7.37 1.69 4.93
C ALA A 122 -8.18 2.96 5.22
N ASP A 123 -7.72 3.71 6.22
CA ASP A 123 -8.24 5.00 6.64
C ASP A 123 -7.14 6.06 6.38
N LEU A 124 -7.50 7.12 5.67
CA LEU A 124 -6.60 8.21 5.30
C LEU A 124 -7.19 9.53 5.80
N GLU A 125 -6.43 10.21 6.63
CA GLU A 125 -6.72 11.54 7.14
C GLU A 125 -5.64 12.52 6.69
N VAL A 126 -6.05 13.72 6.32
CA VAL A 126 -5.17 14.86 6.10
C VAL A 126 -5.69 16.04 6.89
N LYS A 127 -4.80 16.69 7.64
CA LYS A 127 -5.03 18.00 8.26
C LYS A 127 -4.14 19.01 7.57
N VAL A 128 -4.72 20.10 7.09
CA VAL A 128 -3.97 21.08 6.31
C VAL A 128 -4.46 22.50 6.54
N GLU A 129 -3.54 23.47 6.56
CA GLU A 129 -3.89 24.87 6.37
C GLU A 129 -3.64 25.27 4.92
N LEU A 130 -4.71 25.59 4.21
CA LEU A 130 -4.64 25.98 2.81
C LEU A 130 -4.11 27.42 2.64
N PRO A 131 -3.44 27.72 1.51
CA PRO A 131 -2.90 29.04 1.26
C PRO A 131 -4.01 30.10 1.07
N PRO A 132 -3.68 31.40 1.18
CA PRO A 132 -4.64 32.50 1.17
C PRO A 132 -5.71 32.50 0.06
N PRO A 133 -5.43 32.07 -1.19
CA PRO A 133 -6.45 32.02 -2.24
C PRO A 133 -7.68 31.17 -1.88
N PHE A 134 -7.55 30.17 -0.99
CA PHE A 134 -8.64 29.32 -0.57
C PHE A 134 -9.42 29.85 0.64
N LEU A 135 -9.01 30.98 1.24
CA LEU A 135 -9.72 31.57 2.38
C LEU A 135 -11.15 31.99 2.03
N PHE A 136 -11.42 32.31 0.76
CA PHE A 136 -12.74 32.67 0.27
C PHE A 136 -13.54 31.46 -0.24
N THR A 137 -12.95 30.26 -0.25
CA THR A 137 -13.66 29.04 -0.64
C THR A 137 -14.45 28.51 0.57
N PRO A 138 -15.76 28.27 0.45
CA PRO A 138 -16.54 27.70 1.54
C PRO A 138 -15.95 26.36 2.02
N LYS A 139 -15.81 26.22 3.34
CA LYS A 139 -15.26 25.00 3.98
C LYS A 139 -15.89 23.69 3.47
N PRO A 140 -17.22 23.57 3.29
CA PRO A 140 -17.82 22.33 2.77
C PRO A 140 -17.32 21.95 1.38
N PHE A 141 -17.01 22.92 0.52
CA PHE A 141 -16.50 22.68 -0.82
C PHE A 141 -15.05 22.18 -0.77
N LEU A 142 -14.23 22.76 0.10
CA LEU A 142 -12.86 22.32 0.36
C LEU A 142 -12.84 20.87 0.88
N GLU A 143 -13.67 20.57 1.88
CA GLU A 143 -13.76 19.23 2.47
C GLU A 143 -14.27 18.20 1.47
N ALA A 144 -15.33 18.51 0.70
CA ALA A 144 -15.84 17.60 -0.32
C ALA A 144 -14.77 17.29 -1.39
N THR A 145 -14.05 18.31 -1.85
CA THR A 145 -12.98 18.16 -2.86
C THR A 145 -11.80 17.36 -2.29
N GLY A 146 -11.39 17.65 -1.06
CA GLY A 146 -10.29 16.95 -0.39
C GLY A 146 -10.61 15.50 -0.11
N ASN A 147 -11.82 15.21 0.40
CA ASN A 147 -12.31 13.86 0.64
C ASN A 147 -12.38 13.05 -0.66
N ALA A 148 -12.83 13.67 -1.76
CA ALA A 148 -12.86 13.04 -3.08
C ALA A 148 -11.43 12.71 -3.57
N LEU A 149 -10.47 13.62 -3.38
CA LEU A 149 -9.07 13.37 -3.72
C LEU A 149 -8.51 12.20 -2.91
N LEU A 150 -8.66 12.19 -1.58
CA LEU A 150 -8.18 11.09 -0.73
C LEU A 150 -8.83 9.75 -1.10
N LYS A 151 -10.13 9.75 -1.40
CA LYS A 151 -10.84 8.56 -1.88
C LYS A 151 -10.25 8.05 -3.20
N SER A 152 -9.89 8.92 -4.13
CA SER A 152 -9.26 8.52 -5.40
C SER A 152 -7.90 7.84 -5.21
N VAL A 153 -7.12 8.28 -4.22
CA VAL A 153 -5.84 7.67 -3.84
C VAL A 153 -6.08 6.26 -3.31
N LEU A 154 -7.01 6.10 -2.37
CA LEU A 154 -7.35 4.78 -1.80
C LEU A 154 -7.95 3.83 -2.84
N LEU A 155 -8.76 4.34 -3.78
CA LEU A 155 -9.30 3.55 -4.89
C LEU A 155 -8.18 3.05 -5.81
N THR A 156 -7.18 3.88 -6.08
CA THR A 156 -6.01 3.47 -6.87
C THR A 156 -5.25 2.34 -6.18
N ILE A 157 -5.03 2.44 -4.87
CA ILE A 157 -4.38 1.38 -4.07
C ILE A 157 -5.21 0.09 -4.13
N LYS A 158 -6.53 0.19 -3.92
CA LYS A 158 -7.45 -0.94 -4.04
C LYS A 158 -7.35 -1.63 -5.40
N GLN A 159 -7.34 -0.87 -6.49
CA GLN A 159 -7.20 -1.43 -7.83
C GLN A 159 -5.88 -2.18 -8.02
N ARG A 160 -4.77 -1.65 -7.48
CA ARG A 160 -3.48 -2.34 -7.53
C ARG A 160 -3.46 -3.61 -6.69
N LEU A 161 -4.08 -3.63 -5.52
CA LEU A 161 -4.27 -4.85 -4.73
C LEU A 161 -5.06 -5.91 -5.50
N MET A 162 -6.12 -5.50 -6.21
CA MET A 162 -6.96 -6.46 -6.94
C MET A 162 -6.27 -7.07 -8.17
N HIS A 163 -5.30 -6.37 -8.76
CA HIS A 163 -4.66 -6.81 -10.01
C HIS A 163 -3.19 -7.17 -9.81
N GLN A 164 -2.36 -6.22 -9.37
CA GLN A 164 -0.91 -6.39 -9.32
C GLN A 164 -0.48 -7.36 -8.24
N LEU A 165 -1.08 -7.31 -7.04
CA LEU A 165 -0.77 -8.26 -5.97
C LEU A 165 -1.09 -9.70 -6.39
N LEU A 166 -2.27 -9.95 -6.96
CA LEU A 166 -2.64 -11.31 -7.38
C LEU A 166 -1.75 -11.83 -8.51
N LEU A 167 -1.35 -10.96 -9.44
CA LEU A 167 -0.43 -11.32 -10.52
C LEU A 167 0.96 -11.65 -9.97
N ASP A 168 1.47 -10.85 -9.05
CA ASP A 168 2.78 -11.07 -8.44
C ASP A 168 2.79 -12.32 -7.55
N TYR A 169 1.73 -12.52 -6.74
CA TYR A 169 1.55 -13.72 -5.93
C TYR A 169 1.60 -15.01 -6.77
N ARG A 170 0.89 -15.06 -7.90
CA ARG A 170 0.94 -16.22 -8.81
C ARG A 170 2.35 -16.48 -9.33
N ARG A 171 3.07 -15.45 -9.74
CA ARG A 171 4.46 -15.58 -10.22
C ARG A 171 5.38 -16.11 -9.13
N TRP A 172 5.27 -15.54 -7.92
CA TRP A 172 6.07 -15.94 -6.77
C TRP A 172 5.79 -17.37 -6.32
N ALA A 173 4.53 -17.77 -6.22
CA ALA A 173 4.14 -19.11 -5.78
C ALA A 173 4.66 -20.18 -6.75
N ASN A 174 4.59 -19.93 -8.05
CA ASN A 174 5.11 -20.83 -9.07
C ASN A 174 6.64 -20.94 -9.02
N ALA A 175 7.36 -19.82 -8.90
CA ALA A 175 8.82 -19.81 -8.81
C ALA A 175 9.33 -20.54 -7.56
N THR A 176 8.64 -20.38 -6.42
CA THR A 176 8.98 -21.03 -5.15
C THR A 176 8.77 -22.54 -5.24
N ASN A 177 7.68 -22.99 -5.87
CA ASN A 177 7.41 -24.42 -6.06
C ASN A 177 8.46 -25.11 -6.94
N SER A 178 8.92 -24.44 -8.01
CA SER A 178 9.96 -24.96 -8.89
C SER A 178 11.32 -25.10 -8.20
N GLN A 179 11.65 -24.21 -7.25
CA GLN A 179 12.90 -24.31 -6.49
C GLN A 179 12.88 -25.47 -5.48
N SER A 180 11.74 -25.70 -4.81
CA SER A 180 11.59 -26.83 -3.89
C SER A 180 11.68 -28.19 -4.59
N SER A 181 11.22 -28.29 -5.85
CA SER A 181 11.27 -29.54 -6.63
C SER A 181 12.62 -29.81 -7.30
N ALA A 182 13.47 -28.79 -7.49
CA ALA A 182 14.84 -28.96 -7.98
C ALA A 182 15.80 -29.49 -6.90
N ILE A 183 15.56 -29.17 -5.62
CA ILE A 183 16.40 -29.62 -4.49
C ILE A 183 16.12 -31.09 -4.12
N SER A 184 14.90 -31.59 -4.38
CA SER A 184 14.53 -32.98 -4.11
C SER A 184 15.06 -34.01 -5.11
N ASN A 185 15.75 -33.59 -6.17
CA ASN A 185 16.22 -34.47 -7.26
C ASN A 185 17.76 -34.68 -7.29
N GLN A 186 18.49 -34.43 -6.20
CA GLN A 186 19.88 -34.88 -6.09
C GLN A 186 19.92 -36.38 -5.73
N PRO A 187 20.52 -37.26 -6.57
CA PRO A 187 20.77 -38.64 -6.18
C PRO A 187 21.80 -38.63 -5.05
N SER A 188 21.49 -39.32 -3.96
CA SER A 188 22.45 -39.70 -2.94
C SER A 188 23.54 -40.56 -3.59
N GLU A 189 24.69 -39.96 -3.89
CA GLU A 189 25.92 -40.71 -4.18
C GLU A 189 26.31 -41.45 -2.89
N SER A 190 25.99 -42.74 -2.88
CA SER A 190 26.53 -43.73 -1.96
C SER A 190 28.05 -43.81 -2.17
N PHE A 191 28.81 -43.18 -1.27
CA PHE A 191 30.23 -43.46 -1.11
C PHE A 191 30.38 -44.80 -0.37
N GLU A 192 30.60 -45.87 -1.13
CA GLU A 192 31.33 -47.04 -0.64
C GLU A 192 32.83 -46.73 -0.76
N PHE A 193 33.55 -46.71 0.36
CA PHE A 193 34.91 -47.27 0.52
C PHE A 193 35.18 -47.51 2.01
#